data_AF-A0A7Y5WV99-F1
#
_entry.id   AF-A0A7Y5WV99-F1
#
_cell.length_a   1.000
_cell.length_b   1.000
_cell.length_c   1.000
_cell.angle_alpha   90.00
_cell.angle_beta   90.00
_cell.angle_gamma   90.00
#
_symmetry.space_group_name_H-M   'P 1'
#
loop_
_entity.id
_entity.type
_entity.pdbx_description
1 polymer ?
#
loop_
_entity_poly.entity_id
_entity_poly.type
_entity_poly.pdbx_seq_one_letter_code
_entity_poly.pdbx_strand_id
1 'polypeptide(L)' 'MCDPSSEDCRAILLDLIKRETVQIDVGFWFLEDARYTTAIIARWQQGVRVRVLIDTRVNAVNSISPLRVQELKDAGIPIR' A
#
# COMPACT_ATOMS: atom_id res chain seq x y z
N MET A 1 -8.62 -12.08 13.49
CA MET A 1 -7.64 -11.00 13.71
C MET A 1 -6.31 -11.69 13.91
N CYS A 2 -5.31 -11.41 13.08
CA CYS A 2 -4.01 -12.10 13.14
C CYS A 2 -3.16 -11.53 14.28
N ASP A 3 -2.44 -12.39 15.00
CA ASP A 3 -1.54 -11.99 16.08
C ASP A 3 -0.09 -11.87 15.57
N PRO A 4 0.46 -10.65 15.42
CA PRO A 4 1.81 -10.48 14.89
C PRO A 4 2.91 -11.00 15.83
N SER A 5 2.59 -11.36 17.08
CA SER A 5 3.54 -11.98 18.01
C SER A 5 3.78 -13.47 17.72
N SER A 6 2.85 -14.13 17.03
CA SER A 6 2.93 -15.57 16.71
C SER A 6 2.77 -15.91 15.23
N GLU A 7 2.31 -14.97 14.41
CA GLU A 7 1.96 -15.20 13.00
C GLU A 7 2.58 -14.14 12.06
N ASP A 8 2.85 -14.50 10.81
CA ASP A 8 3.20 -13.52 9.77
C ASP A 8 1.94 -12.85 9.20
N CYS A 9 1.37 -11.91 9.96
CA CYS A 9 0.18 -11.17 9.56
C CYS A 9 0.36 -10.37 8.26
N ARG A 10 1.60 -10.03 7.91
CA ARG A 10 1.91 -9.33 6.66
C ARG A 10 1.72 -10.24 5.46
N ALA A 11 2.07 -11.52 5.57
CA ALA A 11 1.89 -12.49 4.48
C ALA A 11 0.42 -12.57 4.06
N ILE A 12 -0.50 -12.57 5.02
CA ILE A 12 -1.95 -12.60 4.76
C ILE A 12 -2.38 -11.40 3.91
N LEU A 13 -1.99 -10.18 4.30
CA LEU A 13 -2.34 -8.97 3.57
C LEU A 13 -1.71 -8.94 2.17
N LEU A 14 -0.46 -9.36 2.04
CA LEU A 14 0.21 -9.43 0.74
C LEU A 14 -0.47 -10.45 -0.19
N ASP A 15 -0.92 -11.58 0.33
CA ASP A 15 -1.63 -12.60 -0.45
C ASP A 15 -3.00 -12.10 -0.90
N LEU A 16 -3.72 -11.34 -0.07
CA LEU A 16 -4.96 -10.69 -0.47
C LEU A 16 -4.72 -9.70 -1.62
N ILE A 17 -3.72 -8.81 -1.49
CA ILE A 17 -3.36 -7.86 -2.56
C ILE A 17 -3.01 -8.61 -3.85
N LYS A 18 -2.21 -9.67 -3.77
CA LYS A 18 -1.80 -10.48 -4.94
C LYS A 18 -2.93 -11.30 -5.55
N ARG A 19 -4.06 -11.49 -4.87
CA ARG A 19 -5.22 -12.25 -5.39
C ARG A 19 -6.35 -11.35 -5.86
N GLU A 20 -6.31 -10.05 -5.55
CA GLU A 20 -7.34 -9.10 -5.97
C GLU A 20 -7.35 -8.94 -7.50
N THR A 21 -8.54 -8.93 -8.09
CA THR A 21 -8.77 -8.90 -9.54
C THR A 21 -9.71 -7.78 -9.99
N VAL A 22 -10.38 -7.10 -9.06
CA VAL A 22 -11.38 -6.09 -9.35
C VAL A 22 -10.88 -4.70 -8.96
N GLN A 23 -10.66 -4.46 -7.66
CA GLN A 23 -10.33 -3.14 -7.13
C GLN A 23 -9.65 -3.21 -5.77
N ILE A 24 -8.63 -2.37 -5.57
CA ILE A 24 -7.98 -2.13 -4.28
C ILE A 24 -8.26 -0.70 -3.85
N ASP A 25 -8.96 -0.55 -2.74
CA ASP A 25 -9.09 0.71 -2.02
C ASP A 25 -8.37 0.60 -0.69
N VAL A 26 -7.41 1.48 -0.45
CA VAL A 26 -6.57 1.41 0.74
C VAL A 26 -6.37 2.78 1.37
N GLY A 27 -6.49 2.80 2.70
CA GLY A 27 -6.19 3.98 3.52
C GLY A 27 -4.97 3.72 4.39
N PHE A 28 -4.00 4.63 4.34
CA PHE A 28 -2.83 4.60 5.20
C PHE A 28 -2.79 5.83 6.10
N TRP A 29 -2.44 5.63 7.37
CA TRP A 29 -1.98 6.76 8.19
C TRP A 29 -0.55 7.13 7.81
N PHE A 30 0.36 6.16 7.84
CA PHE A 30 1.70 6.23 7.26
C PHE A 30 2.04 4.91 6.56
N LEU A 31 2.93 4.94 5.58
CA LEU A 31 3.30 3.78 4.79
C LEU A 31 4.82 3.64 4.73
N GLU A 32 5.39 2.61 5.34
CA GLU A 32 6.85 2.43 5.35
C GLU A 32 7.31 1.20 4.57
N ASP A 33 6.51 0.14 4.62
CA ASP A 33 6.84 -1.16 4.06
C ASP A 33 6.64 -1.19 2.54
N ALA A 34 7.75 -1.19 1.81
CA ALA A 34 7.79 -1.21 0.36
C ALA A 34 7.18 -2.48 -0.26
N ARG A 35 6.96 -3.56 0.52
CA ARG A 35 6.30 -4.76 0.01
C ARG A 35 4.84 -4.48 -0.35
N TYR A 36 4.17 -3.59 0.40
CA TYR A 36 2.80 -3.17 0.07
C TYR A 36 2.77 -2.31 -1.18
N THR A 37 3.63 -1.29 -1.30
CA THR A 37 3.69 -0.45 -2.51
C THR A 37 4.00 -1.30 -3.74
N THR A 38 4.98 -2.20 -3.66
CA THR A 38 5.36 -3.11 -4.74
C THR A 38 4.18 -4.00 -5.17
N ALA A 39 3.48 -4.63 -4.22
CA ALA A 39 2.36 -5.50 -4.54
C ALA A 39 1.17 -4.75 -5.15
N ILE A 40 0.87 -3.56 -4.63
CA ILE A 40 -0.20 -2.69 -5.15
C ILE A 40 0.13 -2.19 -6.56
N ILE A 41 1.36 -1.72 -6.80
CA ILE A 41 1.81 -1.28 -8.12
C ILE A 41 1.74 -2.44 -9.13
N ALA A 42 2.12 -3.65 -8.73
CA ALA A 42 2.01 -4.82 -9.60
C ALA A 42 0.56 -5.12 -9.98
N ARG A 43 -0.42 -4.91 -9.10
CA ARG A 43 -1.86 -5.06 -9.42
C ARG A 43 -2.36 -3.94 -10.35
N TRP A 44 -1.97 -2.71 -10.09
CA TRP A 44 -2.26 -1.57 -10.95
C TRP A 44 -1.78 -1.79 -12.39
N GLN A 45 -0.54 -2.27 -12.54
CA GLN A 45 0.04 -2.61 -13.85
C GLN A 45 -0.68 -3.77 -14.55
N GLN A 46 -1.37 -4.64 -13.79
CA GLN A 46 -2.22 -5.72 -14.32
C GLN A 46 -3.66 -5.28 -14.60
N GLY A 47 -3.98 -3.99 -14.48
CA GLY A 47 -5.29 -3.42 -14.80
C GLY A 47 -6.30 -3.44 -13.65
N VAL A 48 -5.90 -3.87 -12.44
CA VAL A 48 -6.73 -3.74 -11.24
C VAL A 48 -6.85 -2.27 -10.88
N ARG A 49 -8.07 -1.78 -10.60
CA ARG A 49 -8.28 -0.39 -10.20
C ARG A 49 -7.71 -0.17 -8.81
N VAL A 50 -6.95 0.91 -8.61
CA VAL A 50 -6.37 1.26 -7.31
C VAL A 50 -6.75 2.68 -6.92
N ARG A 51 -7.18 2.88 -5.67
CA ARG A 51 -7.33 4.20 -5.05
C ARG A 51 -6.65 4.20 -3.68
N VAL A 52 -5.84 5.23 -3.43
CA VAL A 52 -5.10 5.37 -2.17
C VAL A 52 -5.55 6.63 -1.45
N LEU A 53 -5.87 6.49 -0.16
CA LEU A 53 -6.03 7.61 0.78
C LEU A 53 -4.84 7.63 1.73
N ILE A 54 -4.18 8.77 1.91
CA ILE A 54 -3.08 8.87 2.88
C ILE A 54 -3.04 10.20 3.63
N ASP A 55 -2.76 10.14 4.93
CA ASP A 55 -2.54 11.35 5.74
C ASP A 55 -1.17 11.95 5.46
N THR A 56 -1.13 12.97 4.59
CA THR A 56 0.11 13.66 4.24
C THR A 56 0.72 14.48 5.38
N ARG A 57 -0.02 14.74 6.47
CA ARG A 57 0.52 15.44 7.65
C ARG A 57 1.58 14.61 8.36
N VAL A 58 1.52 13.27 8.22
CA VAL A 58 2.50 12.37 8.82
C VAL A 58 3.91 12.56 8.24
N ASN A 59 4.03 13.14 7.04
CA ASN A 59 5.31 13.37 6.37
C ASN A 59 6.23 14.33 7.14
N ALA A 60 5.69 15.12 8.07
CA ALA A 60 6.48 15.99 8.94
C ALA A 60 7.22 15.21 10.04
N VAL A 61 6.77 14.00 10.36
CA VAL A 61 7.28 13.19 11.49
C VAL A 61 7.76 11.80 11.06
N ASN A 62 7.47 11.38 9.82
CA ASN A 62 7.89 10.11 9.25
C ASN A 62 8.68 10.35 7.96
N SER A 63 9.97 10.03 7.95
CA SER A 63 10.86 10.25 6.80
C SER A 63 10.73 9.20 5.69
N ILE A 64 10.14 8.04 5.97
CA ILE A 64 10.04 6.92 5.03
C ILE A 64 8.74 6.99 4.22
N SER A 65 7.64 7.41 4.85
CA SER A 65 6.31 7.54 4.23
C SER A 65 6.28 8.39 2.96
N PRO A 66 6.97 9.55 2.89
CA PRO A 66 7.05 10.33 1.64
C PRO A 66 7.62 9.54 0.46
N LEU A 67 8.61 8.68 0.70
CA LEU A 67 9.24 7.86 -0.35
C LEU A 67 8.26 6.82 -0.90
N ARG A 68 7.53 6.13 -0.03
CA ARG A 68 6.50 5.15 -0.43
C ARG A 68 5.35 5.80 -1.19
N VAL A 69 4.94 6.99 -0.78
CA VAL A 69 3.92 7.78 -1.50
C VAL A 69 4.43 8.16 -2.89
N GLN A 70 5.70 8.55 -3.02
CA GLN A 70 6.28 8.92 -4.30
C GLN A 70 6.32 7.73 -5.27
N GLU A 71 6.67 6.53 -4.81
CA GLU A 71 6.64 5.29 -5.62
C GLU A 71 5.25 5.05 -6.24
N LEU A 72 4.18 5.23 -5.45
CA LEU A 72 2.80 5.08 -5.91
C LEU A 72 2.42 6.16 -6.94
N LYS A 73 2.85 7.41 -6.73
CA LYS A 73 2.64 8.51 -7.68
C LYS A 73 3.36 8.28 -9.00
N ASP A 74 4.62 7.83 -8.93
CA ASP A 74 5.45 7.55 -10.11
C ASP A 74 4.86 6.41 -10.95
N ALA A 75 4.17 5.45 -10.33
CA ALA A 75 3.41 4.42 -11.02
C ALA A 75 2.08 4.91 -11.64
N GLY A 76 1.70 6.16 -11.43
CA GLY A 76 0.46 6.77 -11.94
C GLY A 76 -0.80 6.42 -11.13
N ILE A 77 -0.65 5.93 -9.89
CA ILE A 77 -1.79 5.58 -9.04
C ILE A 77 -2.41 6.87 -8.46
N PRO A 78 -3.74 7.04 -8.52
CA PRO A 78 -4.40 8.19 -7.91
C PRO A 78 -4.35 8.11 -6.38
N ILE A 79 -3.76 9.14 -5.77
CA ILE A 79 -3.68 9.33 -4.32
C ILE A 79 -4.51 10.54 -3.93
N ARG A 80 -5.29 10.45 -2.86
CA ARG A 80 -6.08 11.55 -2.29
C ARG A 80 -5.83 11.74 -0.80
#